data_AF-A0A3D5CFJ8-F1
#
_entry.id   AF-A0A3D5CFJ8-F1
#
_cell.length_a   1.000
_cell.length_b   1.000
_cell.length_c   1.000
_cell.angle_alpha   90.00
_cell.angle_beta   90.00
_cell.angle_gamma   90.00
#
_symmetry.space_group_name_H-M   'P 1'
#
loop_
_entity.id
_entity.type
_entity.pdbx_description
1 polymer ?
#
loop_
_entity_poly.entity_id
_entity_poly.type
_entity_poly.pdbx_seq_one_letter_code
_entity_poly.pdbx_strand_id
1 'polypeptide(L)'
;LHEGGYELVFSDVAAPLVDAINAASSYTVHEVGEGGVDKTVTGFRAINSATDPDALVAEIATADVVTTAVGPTVLRFVAPHIAAGLAARGAAQAALHVMACENAINATDLLRDEVAAAAGESWTDLQARAVFANTAVDRIVPAQPEGAGVDVTVEPFFEWAIERPPFGDDPPQIPGAHFVDDLAPYIERKLFTVNTGHAAAAYLGARAGHVTIAQTLADPAIAGQVIAALEETSALLTAKHELPVEELADYRATILRRFQNPALPDTVGRVGRQPLRKLSRHERFIGPAAEAAERGMSVSGLLAAVGAALEFDDPDDPQSQELQQLLR
;
A
#
# COMPACT_ATOMS: atom_id res chain seq x y z
N LEU A 1 4.66 11.52 8.94
CA LEU A 1 3.98 12.28 10.01
C LEU A 1 4.96 12.77 11.08
N HIS A 2 5.66 11.91 11.85
CA HIS A 2 6.65 12.35 12.86
C HIS A 2 7.71 13.33 12.30
N GLU A 3 8.29 13.06 11.13
CA GLU A 3 9.25 13.97 10.48
C GLU A 3 8.65 15.35 10.12
N GLY A 4 7.33 15.45 10.02
CA GLY A 4 6.59 16.72 9.83
C GLY A 4 6.25 17.44 11.13
N GLY A 5 6.71 16.94 12.28
CA GLY A 5 6.47 17.55 13.59
C GLY A 5 5.09 17.28 14.18
N TYR A 6 4.32 16.36 13.60
CA TYR A 6 3.04 15.92 14.15
C TYR A 6 3.25 15.14 15.45
N GLU A 7 2.44 15.44 16.46
CA GLU A 7 2.24 14.55 17.61
C GLU A 7 1.56 13.26 17.14
N LEU A 8 2.06 12.10 17.55
CA LEU A 8 1.54 10.82 17.09
C LEU A 8 0.71 10.12 18.17
N VAL A 9 -0.53 9.82 17.82
CA VAL A 9 -1.42 8.96 18.62
C VAL A 9 -1.81 7.76 17.77
N PHE A 10 -1.25 6.60 18.11
CA PHE A 10 -1.64 5.33 17.50
C PHE A 10 -2.96 4.84 18.09
N SER A 11 -3.73 4.09 17.30
CA SER A 11 -4.93 3.42 17.75
C SER A 11 -4.96 2.01 17.20
N ASP A 12 -5.14 1.02 18.07
CA ASP A 12 -5.27 -0.39 17.68
C ASP A 12 -6.17 -1.11 18.71
N VAL A 13 -6.59 -2.34 18.42
CA VAL A 13 -7.31 -3.21 19.36
C VAL A 13 -6.39 -4.28 19.98
N ALA A 14 -5.20 -4.47 19.41
CA ALA A 14 -4.19 -5.41 19.90
C ALA A 14 -3.54 -4.90 21.20
N ALA A 15 -4.13 -5.26 22.35
CA ALA A 15 -3.65 -4.84 23.67
C ALA A 15 -2.13 -5.03 23.88
N PRO A 16 -1.51 -6.17 23.53
CA PRO A 16 -0.05 -6.33 23.68
C PRO A 16 0.77 -5.30 22.89
N LEU A 17 0.29 -4.89 21.70
CA LEU A 17 0.97 -3.89 20.88
C LEU A 17 0.77 -2.48 21.46
N VAL A 18 -0.45 -2.13 21.87
CA VAL A 18 -0.75 -0.85 22.52
C VAL A 18 0.07 -0.67 23.80
N ASP A 19 0.15 -1.71 24.62
CA ASP A 19 0.95 -1.71 25.85
C ASP A 19 2.45 -1.57 25.55
N ALA A 20 2.95 -2.26 24.52
CA ALA A 20 4.34 -2.16 24.09
C ALA A 20 4.69 -0.75 23.58
N ILE A 21 3.80 -0.11 22.81
CA ILE A 21 3.97 1.28 22.36
C ILE A 21 4.01 2.22 23.56
N ASN A 22 3.05 2.12 24.48
CA ASN A 22 3.02 3.00 25.66
C ASN A 22 4.16 2.76 26.65
N ALA A 23 4.77 1.58 26.66
CA ALA A 23 5.95 1.28 27.47
C ALA A 23 7.25 1.84 26.87
N ALA A 24 7.27 2.19 25.57
CA ALA A 24 8.44 2.69 24.88
C ALA A 24 8.49 4.23 24.87
N SER A 25 9.64 4.81 25.19
CA SER A 25 9.89 6.25 25.00
C SER A 25 10.27 6.61 23.56
N SER A 26 10.71 5.61 22.80
CA SER A 26 11.17 5.73 21.42
C SER A 26 11.10 4.36 20.73
N TYR A 27 10.94 4.34 19.41
CA TYR A 27 11.21 3.16 18.59
C TYR A 27 12.06 3.53 17.38
N THR A 28 12.69 2.53 16.77
CA THR A 28 13.56 2.72 15.60
C THR A 28 12.91 2.13 14.36
N VAL A 29 12.86 2.94 13.31
CA VAL A 29 12.59 2.50 11.95
C VAL A 29 13.93 2.17 11.30
N HIS A 30 14.21 0.89 11.14
CA HIS A 30 15.41 0.38 10.49
C HIS A 30 15.20 0.35 8.97
N GLU A 31 15.72 1.34 8.25
CA GLU A 31 15.72 1.32 6.78
C GLU A 31 16.88 0.45 6.30
N VAL A 32 16.56 -0.71 5.72
CA VAL A 32 17.56 -1.71 5.32
C VAL A 32 17.68 -1.80 3.81
N GLY A 33 18.90 -1.67 3.30
CA GLY A 33 19.20 -1.67 1.86
C GLY A 33 20.17 -0.56 1.47
N GLU A 34 20.36 -0.36 0.18
CA GLU A 34 21.21 0.72 -0.35
C GLU A 34 20.67 2.09 0.11
N GLY A 35 21.52 2.87 0.80
CA GLY A 35 21.16 4.21 1.29
C GLY A 35 20.23 4.23 2.52
N GLY A 36 19.93 3.09 3.11
CA GLY A 36 19.09 3.00 4.31
C GLY A 36 19.73 3.61 5.54
N VAL A 37 18.93 4.31 6.33
CA VAL A 37 19.31 4.90 7.61
C VAL A 37 18.30 4.58 8.70
N ASP A 38 18.79 4.34 9.91
CA ASP A 38 17.93 4.20 11.08
C ASP A 38 17.32 5.55 11.45
N LYS A 39 16.00 5.55 11.70
CA LYS A 39 15.25 6.74 12.12
C LYS A 39 14.59 6.49 13.47
N THR A 40 14.92 7.32 14.44
CA THR A 40 14.29 7.27 15.76
C THR A 40 13.00 8.08 15.77
N VAL A 41 11.93 7.45 16.24
CA VAL A 41 10.63 8.09 16.48
C VAL A 41 10.44 8.25 17.98
N THR A 42 9.94 9.41 18.41
CA THR A 42 9.68 9.74 19.83
C THR A 42 8.37 10.50 19.97
N GLY A 43 7.90 10.74 21.20
CA GLY A 43 6.75 11.62 21.44
C GLY A 43 5.43 11.06 20.93
N PHE A 44 5.22 9.75 21.08
CA PHE A 44 4.01 9.05 20.68
C PHE A 44 3.30 8.41 21.87
N ARG A 45 2.01 8.10 21.70
CA ARG A 45 1.24 7.22 22.59
C ARG A 45 0.32 6.32 21.76
N ALA A 46 -0.27 5.31 22.39
CA ALA A 46 -1.28 4.46 21.78
C ALA A 46 -2.56 4.38 22.63
N ILE A 47 -3.70 4.29 21.96
CA ILE A 47 -5.01 4.05 22.57
C ILE A 47 -5.53 2.69 22.11
N ASN A 48 -6.06 1.92 23.04
CA ASN A 48 -6.80 0.71 22.70
C ASN A 48 -8.25 1.09 22.38
N SER A 49 -8.61 1.11 21.10
CA SER A 49 -9.95 1.57 20.66
C SER A 49 -11.09 0.64 21.06
N ALA A 50 -10.79 -0.62 21.42
CA ALA A 50 -11.79 -1.56 21.91
C ALA A 50 -12.16 -1.31 23.39
N THR A 51 -11.21 -0.84 24.21
CA THR A 51 -11.41 -0.63 25.65
C THR A 51 -11.58 0.82 26.05
N ASP A 52 -11.05 1.76 25.26
CA ASP A 52 -11.15 3.20 25.51
C ASP A 52 -11.54 3.98 24.23
N PRO A 53 -12.76 3.74 23.71
CA PRO A 53 -13.25 4.40 22.52
C PRO A 53 -13.46 5.91 22.73
N ASP A 54 -13.78 6.34 23.95
CA ASP A 54 -14.03 7.75 24.28
C ASP A 54 -12.74 8.57 24.26
N ALA A 55 -11.62 8.01 24.74
CA ALA A 55 -10.32 8.66 24.60
C ALA A 55 -9.94 8.83 23.13
N LEU A 56 -10.14 7.81 22.28
CA LEU A 56 -9.88 7.93 20.85
C LEU A 56 -10.74 9.02 20.20
N VAL A 57 -12.02 9.11 20.56
CA VAL A 57 -12.92 10.16 20.05
C VAL A 57 -12.43 11.55 20.46
N ALA A 58 -11.94 11.72 21.69
CA ALA A 58 -11.39 12.98 22.16
C ALA A 58 -10.11 13.40 21.38
N GLU A 59 -9.25 12.44 21.06
CA GLU A 59 -8.06 12.68 20.22
C GLU A 59 -8.46 13.08 18.80
N ILE A 60 -9.36 12.34 18.17
CA ILE A 60 -9.84 12.65 16.81
C ILE A 60 -10.51 14.03 16.76
N ALA A 61 -11.29 14.38 17.80
CA ALA A 61 -11.94 15.67 17.89
C ALA A 61 -10.95 16.83 17.82
N THR A 62 -9.72 16.65 18.29
CA THR A 62 -8.68 17.69 18.32
C THR A 62 -7.58 17.51 17.26
N ALA A 63 -7.48 16.36 16.60
CA ALA A 63 -6.43 16.06 15.62
C ALA A 63 -6.51 16.95 14.37
N ASP A 64 -5.37 17.24 13.76
CA ASP A 64 -5.28 17.86 12.43
C ASP A 64 -5.45 16.82 11.32
N VAL A 65 -4.92 15.62 11.55
CA VAL A 65 -4.85 14.54 10.57
C VAL A 65 -5.24 13.20 11.21
N VAL A 66 -6.07 12.42 10.51
CA VAL A 66 -6.30 10.99 10.78
C VAL A 66 -5.84 10.19 9.57
N THR A 67 -4.98 9.20 9.82
CA THR A 67 -4.54 8.23 8.81
C THR A 67 -4.91 6.81 9.22
N THR A 68 -5.12 5.91 8.26
CA THR A 68 -5.34 4.48 8.53
C THR A 68 -4.37 3.61 7.73
N ALA A 69 -3.97 2.48 8.30
CA ALA A 69 -3.23 1.41 7.62
C ALA A 69 -3.64 0.06 8.22
N VAL A 70 -4.95 -0.22 8.21
CA VAL A 70 -5.59 -1.33 8.95
C VAL A 70 -6.12 -2.44 8.04
N GLY A 71 -6.08 -2.23 6.72
CA GLY A 71 -6.72 -3.05 5.72
C GLY A 71 -8.11 -2.53 5.35
N PRO A 72 -8.49 -2.52 4.06
CA PRO A 72 -9.75 -1.92 3.60
C PRO A 72 -11.00 -2.54 4.24
N THR A 73 -10.95 -3.83 4.62
CA THR A 73 -12.07 -4.50 5.27
C THR A 73 -12.31 -4.05 6.71
N VAL A 74 -11.30 -3.44 7.34
CA VAL A 74 -11.31 -2.98 8.73
C VAL A 74 -11.79 -1.52 8.85
N LEU A 75 -11.75 -0.74 7.76
CA LEU A 75 -12.17 0.67 7.74
C LEU A 75 -13.57 0.90 8.34
N ARG A 76 -14.52 -0.01 8.10
CA ARG A 76 -15.88 0.04 8.69
C ARG A 76 -15.90 0.06 10.22
N PHE A 77 -14.88 -0.51 10.88
CA PHE A 77 -14.77 -0.54 12.34
C PHE A 77 -14.08 0.72 12.88
N VAL A 78 -13.29 1.41 12.06
CA VAL A 78 -12.65 2.69 12.40
C VAL A 78 -13.62 3.86 12.22
N ALA A 79 -14.49 3.77 11.21
CA ALA A 79 -15.42 4.83 10.82
C ALA A 79 -16.30 5.41 11.96
N PRO A 80 -16.88 4.60 12.88
CA PRO A 80 -17.68 5.13 13.98
C PRO A 80 -16.90 6.08 14.90
N HIS A 81 -15.62 5.82 15.16
CA HIS A 81 -14.77 6.69 15.98
C HIS A 81 -14.51 8.02 15.29
N ILE A 82 -14.28 8.01 13.97
CA ILE A 82 -14.11 9.24 13.18
C ILE A 82 -15.41 10.05 13.18
N ALA A 83 -16.56 9.42 12.94
CA ALA A 83 -17.86 10.11 12.97
C ALA A 83 -18.12 10.77 14.34
N ALA A 84 -17.88 10.05 15.43
CA ALA A 84 -18.02 10.59 16.79
C ALA A 84 -17.00 11.72 17.07
N GLY A 85 -15.77 11.59 16.61
CA GLY A 85 -14.75 12.65 16.70
C GLY A 85 -15.15 13.92 15.94
N LEU A 86 -15.71 13.79 14.74
CA LEU A 86 -16.25 14.92 13.97
C LEU A 86 -17.41 15.61 14.69
N ALA A 87 -18.28 14.85 15.35
CA ALA A 87 -19.38 15.39 16.16
C ALA A 87 -18.88 16.13 17.40
N ALA A 88 -17.81 15.63 18.03
CA ALA A 88 -17.17 16.26 19.19
C ALA A 88 -16.25 17.44 18.83
N ARG A 89 -15.85 17.58 17.56
CA ARG A 89 -14.95 18.64 17.09
C ARG A 89 -15.55 20.03 17.29
N GLY A 90 -14.74 20.96 17.81
CA GLY A 90 -15.16 22.34 18.03
C GLY A 90 -15.48 23.07 16.72
N ALA A 91 -16.51 23.92 16.70
CA ALA A 91 -16.94 24.63 15.49
C ALA A 91 -15.90 25.63 14.94
N ALA A 92 -14.96 26.08 15.78
CA ALA A 92 -13.87 27.00 15.39
C ALA A 92 -12.60 26.27 14.91
N GLN A 93 -12.59 24.94 14.96
CA GLN A 93 -11.42 24.14 14.58
C GLN A 93 -11.37 23.93 13.06
N ALA A 94 -10.16 23.91 12.50
CA ALA A 94 -9.97 23.57 11.08
C ALA A 94 -10.53 22.17 10.76
N ALA A 95 -10.84 21.91 9.49
CA ALA A 95 -11.33 20.60 9.07
C ALA A 95 -10.32 19.49 9.40
N LEU A 96 -10.80 18.32 9.80
CA LEU A 96 -9.97 17.15 10.00
C LEU A 96 -9.54 16.56 8.64
N HIS A 97 -8.24 16.39 8.41
CA HIS A 97 -7.76 15.75 7.19
C HIS A 97 -7.74 14.23 7.37
N VAL A 98 -8.54 13.51 6.58
CA VAL A 98 -8.68 12.05 6.67
C VAL A 98 -8.08 11.39 5.42
N MET A 99 -7.15 10.46 5.63
CA MET A 99 -6.43 9.77 4.56
C MET A 99 -6.23 8.28 4.89
N ALA A 100 -6.94 7.40 4.18
CA ALA A 100 -6.74 5.96 4.30
C ALA A 100 -5.53 5.52 3.45
N CYS A 101 -4.45 5.13 4.12
CA CYS A 101 -3.18 4.69 3.53
C CYS A 101 -3.17 3.17 3.34
N GLU A 102 -4.11 2.68 2.54
CA GLU A 102 -4.36 1.24 2.37
C GLU A 102 -3.83 0.73 1.02
N ASN A 103 -3.58 -0.59 0.93
CA ASN A 103 -3.33 -1.25 -0.35
C ASN A 103 -4.66 -1.52 -1.10
N ALA A 104 -5.44 -0.46 -1.34
CA ALA A 104 -6.71 -0.48 -2.04
C ALA A 104 -6.93 0.84 -2.78
N ILE A 105 -7.55 0.76 -3.96
CA ILE A 105 -7.92 1.94 -4.75
C ILE A 105 -9.08 2.65 -4.04
N ASN A 106 -9.01 3.97 -3.94
CA ASN A 106 -10.03 4.84 -3.36
C ASN A 106 -10.42 4.45 -1.91
N ALA A 107 -9.43 4.04 -1.11
CA ALA A 107 -9.67 3.61 0.27
C ALA A 107 -10.23 4.73 1.15
N THR A 108 -9.89 5.99 0.88
CA THR A 108 -10.42 7.12 1.65
C THR A 108 -11.88 7.39 1.29
N ASP A 109 -12.28 7.22 0.03
CA ASP A 109 -13.70 7.27 -0.35
C ASP A 109 -14.50 6.18 0.37
N LEU A 110 -13.98 4.94 0.41
CA LEU A 110 -14.60 3.86 1.17
C LEU A 110 -14.72 4.23 2.65
N LEU A 111 -13.67 4.78 3.26
CA LEU A 111 -13.71 5.23 4.65
C LEU A 111 -14.73 6.36 4.85
N ARG A 112 -14.80 7.35 3.94
CA ARG A 112 -15.79 8.43 3.98
C ARG A 112 -17.21 7.88 3.98
N ASP A 113 -17.50 6.92 3.11
CA ASP A 113 -18.83 6.33 2.98
C ASP A 113 -19.23 5.55 4.24
N GLU A 114 -18.28 4.82 4.85
CA GLU A 114 -18.48 4.17 6.15
C GLU A 114 -18.67 5.19 7.29
N VAL A 115 -17.94 6.31 7.28
CA VAL A 115 -18.10 7.41 8.26
C VAL A 115 -19.48 8.05 8.10
N ALA A 116 -19.92 8.30 6.87
CA ALA A 116 -21.24 8.83 6.57
C ALA A 116 -22.34 7.87 7.04
N ALA A 117 -22.18 6.57 6.80
CA ALA A 117 -23.10 5.54 7.26
C ALA A 117 -23.18 5.48 8.80
N ALA A 118 -22.04 5.60 9.48
CA ALA A 118 -21.99 5.64 10.94
C ALA A 118 -22.60 6.92 11.53
N ALA A 119 -22.47 8.06 10.84
CA ALA A 119 -23.04 9.34 11.26
C ALA A 119 -24.56 9.45 11.00
N GLY A 120 -25.11 8.68 10.05
CA GLY A 120 -26.52 8.69 9.71
C GLY A 120 -27.01 10.08 9.29
N GLU A 121 -28.14 10.54 9.85
CA GLU A 121 -28.73 11.84 9.52
C GLU A 121 -27.80 13.03 9.84
N SER A 122 -26.89 12.88 10.81
CA SER A 122 -25.93 13.92 11.19
C SER A 122 -24.84 14.16 10.15
N TRP A 123 -24.64 13.25 9.18
CA TRP A 123 -23.59 13.42 8.17
C TRP A 123 -23.67 14.74 7.43
N THR A 124 -24.89 15.22 7.13
CA THR A 124 -25.11 16.48 6.42
C THR A 124 -24.42 17.66 7.11
N ASP A 125 -24.44 17.68 8.46
CA ASP A 125 -23.86 18.74 9.29
C ASP A 125 -22.38 18.49 9.63
N LEU A 126 -21.92 17.24 9.53
CA LEU A 126 -20.57 16.83 9.88
C LEU A 126 -19.59 16.83 8.70
N GLN A 127 -20.06 16.59 7.48
CA GLN A 127 -19.20 16.40 6.31
C GLN A 127 -18.23 17.57 6.07
N ALA A 128 -18.67 18.81 6.31
CA ALA A 128 -17.84 20.01 6.12
C ALA A 128 -16.73 20.17 7.17
N ARG A 129 -16.74 19.33 8.22
CA ARG A 129 -15.72 19.31 9.30
C ARG A 129 -14.53 18.43 8.95
N ALA A 130 -14.51 17.81 7.78
CA ALA A 130 -13.43 16.96 7.34
C ALA A 130 -13.11 17.15 5.85
N VAL A 131 -11.86 16.91 5.50
CA VAL A 131 -11.38 16.77 4.12
C VAL A 131 -10.93 15.32 3.96
N PHE A 132 -11.54 14.63 3.00
CA PHE A 132 -11.19 13.25 2.66
C PHE A 132 -10.37 13.26 1.38
N ALA A 133 -9.13 12.77 1.42
CA ALA A 133 -8.26 12.67 0.26
C ALA A 133 -7.76 11.23 0.08
N ASN A 134 -7.94 10.66 -1.12
CA ASN A 134 -7.37 9.35 -1.40
C ASN A 134 -5.85 9.44 -1.45
N THR A 135 -5.23 8.27 -1.30
CA THR A 135 -3.78 8.14 -1.34
C THR A 135 -3.37 6.94 -2.19
N ALA A 136 -2.16 7.00 -2.73
CA ALA A 136 -1.44 5.83 -3.20
C ALA A 136 -0.16 5.69 -2.39
N VAL A 137 0.00 4.55 -1.72
CA VAL A 137 1.16 4.27 -0.84
C VAL A 137 1.96 3.07 -1.34
N ASP A 138 3.29 3.17 -1.26
CA ASP A 138 4.18 2.07 -1.57
C ASP A 138 5.40 2.08 -0.65
N ARG A 139 5.56 1.01 0.12
CA ARG A 139 6.76 0.71 0.89
C ARG A 139 6.76 -0.79 1.19
N ILE A 140 7.86 -1.48 0.88
CA ILE A 140 8.04 -2.88 1.27
C ILE A 140 8.40 -2.89 2.75
N VAL A 141 7.52 -3.53 3.52
CA VAL A 141 7.72 -3.84 4.93
C VAL A 141 7.68 -5.37 5.06
N PRO A 142 8.81 -6.03 5.33
CA PRO A 142 8.85 -7.48 5.50
C PRO A 142 8.10 -7.90 6.77
N ALA A 143 7.98 -9.21 6.97
CA ALA A 143 7.62 -9.74 8.27
C ALA A 143 8.69 -9.31 9.30
N GLN A 144 8.23 -8.81 10.45
CA GLN A 144 9.10 -8.34 11.50
C GLN A 144 9.61 -9.54 12.33
N PRO A 145 10.86 -9.54 12.79
CA PRO A 145 11.39 -10.59 13.66
C PRO A 145 10.55 -10.73 14.94
N GLU A 146 10.36 -11.97 15.40
CA GLU A 146 9.77 -12.21 16.72
C GLU A 146 10.61 -11.52 17.81
N GLY A 147 9.95 -10.79 18.70
CA GLY A 147 10.63 -10.08 19.80
C GLY A 147 11.28 -8.75 19.42
N ALA A 148 11.10 -8.24 18.19
CA ALA A 148 11.56 -6.90 17.79
C ALA A 148 10.89 -5.73 18.57
N GLY A 149 9.86 -6.03 19.37
CA GLY A 149 9.14 -5.02 20.12
C GLY A 149 8.36 -4.09 19.20
N VAL A 150 8.59 -2.79 19.33
CA VAL A 150 7.94 -1.73 18.55
C VAL A 150 8.83 -1.20 17.41
N ASP A 151 10.07 -1.68 17.31
CA ASP A 151 10.96 -1.35 16.20
C ASP A 151 10.45 -2.01 14.92
N VAL A 152 10.72 -1.38 13.79
CA VAL A 152 10.24 -1.85 12.48
C VAL A 152 11.35 -1.77 11.45
N THR A 153 11.60 -2.87 10.76
CA THR A 153 12.45 -2.97 9.59
C THR A 153 11.64 -2.69 8.33
N VAL A 154 12.13 -1.79 7.48
CA VAL A 154 11.48 -1.35 6.24
C VAL A 154 12.52 -1.14 5.15
N GLU A 155 12.12 -1.08 3.88
CA GLU A 155 13.03 -0.60 2.85
C GLU A 155 13.20 0.95 2.92
N PRO A 156 14.31 1.51 2.40
CA PRO A 156 14.53 2.96 2.34
C PRO A 156 13.57 3.65 1.37
N PHE A 157 13.25 3.00 0.24
CA PHE A 157 12.28 3.53 -0.72
C PHE A 157 10.89 3.63 -0.09
N PHE A 158 10.24 4.77 -0.27
CA PHE A 158 8.81 4.90 0.00
C PHE A 158 8.21 5.88 -1.00
N GLU A 159 6.92 5.72 -1.26
CA GLU A 159 6.14 6.64 -2.06
C GLU A 159 4.78 6.86 -1.38
N TRP A 160 4.39 8.12 -1.21
CA TRP A 160 3.09 8.50 -0.67
C TRP A 160 2.49 9.65 -1.49
N ALA A 161 1.63 9.28 -2.44
CA ALA A 161 0.86 10.20 -3.26
C ALA A 161 -0.46 10.52 -2.55
N ILE A 162 -0.86 11.79 -2.52
CA ILE A 162 -2.11 12.25 -1.92
C ILE A 162 -2.86 13.12 -2.93
N GLU A 163 -4.17 12.94 -3.06
CA GLU A 163 -4.99 13.84 -3.86
C GLU A 163 -4.93 15.26 -3.32
N ARG A 164 -4.50 16.21 -4.15
CA ARG A 164 -4.50 17.64 -3.85
C ARG A 164 -5.90 18.26 -3.87
N PRO A 165 -6.78 17.98 -4.86
CA PRO A 165 -8.02 18.74 -5.03
C PRO A 165 -8.92 18.85 -3.79
N PRO A 166 -9.09 17.80 -2.95
CA PRO A 166 -9.90 17.90 -1.73
C PRO A 166 -9.44 18.98 -0.75
N PHE A 167 -8.16 19.33 -0.74
CA PHE A 167 -7.60 20.37 0.13
C PHE A 167 -7.71 21.79 -0.43
N GLY A 168 -8.12 21.94 -1.70
CA GLY A 168 -8.10 23.22 -2.38
C GLY A 168 -6.71 23.84 -2.43
N ASP A 169 -6.60 25.10 -1.99
CA ASP A 169 -5.37 25.88 -2.08
C ASP A 169 -4.38 25.66 -0.92
N ASP A 170 -4.78 24.95 0.14
CA ASP A 170 -4.01 24.80 1.38
C ASP A 170 -3.81 23.33 1.80
N PRO A 171 -3.13 22.50 0.99
CA PRO A 171 -2.79 21.14 1.38
C PRO A 171 -1.82 21.12 2.58
N PRO A 172 -1.95 20.15 3.50
CA PRO A 172 -1.06 20.06 4.66
C PRO A 172 0.39 19.79 4.25
N GLN A 173 1.34 20.33 5.01
CA GLN A 173 2.76 20.08 4.79
C GLN A 173 3.19 18.78 5.47
N ILE A 174 3.31 17.71 4.69
CA ILE A 174 3.75 16.41 5.17
C ILE A 174 5.05 16.02 4.43
N PRO A 175 6.21 16.04 5.09
CA PRO A 175 7.48 15.68 4.47
C PRO A 175 7.44 14.27 3.86
N GLY A 176 7.95 14.15 2.63
CA GLY A 176 7.99 12.91 1.87
C GLY A 176 6.70 12.54 1.14
N ALA A 177 5.57 13.18 1.45
CA ALA A 177 4.34 13.02 0.68
C ALA A 177 4.34 13.99 -0.52
N HIS A 178 3.72 13.56 -1.63
CA HIS A 178 3.52 14.41 -2.80
C HIS A 178 2.02 14.57 -3.08
N PHE A 179 1.59 15.83 -3.20
CA PHE A 179 0.21 16.17 -3.49
C PHE A 179 0.03 16.31 -5.01
N VAL A 180 -0.89 15.53 -5.56
CA VAL A 180 -1.07 15.37 -7.01
C VAL A 180 -2.50 15.67 -7.42
N ASP A 181 -2.68 16.16 -8.64
CA ASP A 181 -4.02 16.50 -9.14
C ASP A 181 -4.83 15.25 -9.52
N ASP A 182 -4.15 14.16 -9.90
CA ASP A 182 -4.75 12.88 -10.24
C ASP A 182 -3.87 11.71 -9.70
N LEU A 183 -4.49 10.78 -8.98
CA LEU A 183 -3.83 9.58 -8.48
C LEU A 183 -3.77 8.45 -9.49
N ALA A 184 -4.63 8.43 -10.52
CA ALA A 184 -4.74 7.31 -11.44
C ALA A 184 -3.38 6.91 -12.07
N PRO A 185 -2.53 7.86 -12.52
CA PRO A 185 -1.20 7.52 -13.04
C PRO A 185 -0.30 6.84 -12.01
N TYR A 186 -0.35 7.27 -10.74
CA TYR A 186 0.49 6.73 -9.66
C TYR A 186 0.03 5.34 -9.25
N ILE A 187 -1.28 5.15 -9.09
CA ILE A 187 -1.90 3.87 -8.77
C ILE A 187 -1.56 2.85 -9.84
N GLU A 188 -1.78 3.19 -11.11
CA GLU A 188 -1.52 2.27 -12.21
C GLU A 188 -0.03 2.05 -12.43
N ARG A 189 0.84 3.08 -12.34
CA ARG A 189 2.30 2.91 -12.43
C ARG A 189 2.81 1.93 -11.38
N LYS A 190 2.33 2.04 -10.14
CA LYS A 190 2.68 1.12 -9.05
C LYS A 190 2.11 -0.28 -9.29
N LEU A 191 0.84 -0.41 -9.64
CA LEU A 191 0.21 -1.70 -9.92
C LEU A 191 0.90 -2.43 -11.08
N PHE A 192 1.20 -1.72 -12.15
CA PHE A 192 1.72 -2.27 -13.39
C PHE A 192 3.24 -2.44 -13.40
N THR A 193 3.94 -1.87 -12.41
CA THR A 193 5.40 -2.04 -12.26
C THR A 193 5.75 -2.84 -11.02
N VAL A 194 5.39 -2.35 -9.84
CA VAL A 194 5.72 -3.00 -8.57
C VAL A 194 4.95 -4.31 -8.45
N ASN A 195 3.62 -4.26 -8.52
CA ASN A 195 2.83 -5.46 -8.28
C ASN A 195 3.02 -6.50 -9.40
N THR A 196 3.00 -6.08 -10.67
CA THR A 196 3.25 -6.95 -11.84
C THR A 196 4.64 -7.55 -11.79
N GLY A 197 5.68 -6.74 -11.61
CA GLY A 197 7.07 -7.22 -11.60
C GLY A 197 7.33 -8.20 -10.47
N HIS A 198 6.81 -7.91 -9.27
CA HIS A 198 7.01 -8.78 -8.11
C HIS A 198 6.31 -10.13 -8.29
N ALA A 199 5.06 -10.11 -8.77
CA ALA A 199 4.32 -11.34 -9.03
C ALA A 199 4.89 -12.13 -10.23
N ALA A 200 5.37 -11.45 -11.28
CA ALA A 200 6.04 -12.10 -12.40
C ALA A 200 7.31 -12.81 -11.94
N ALA A 201 8.15 -12.13 -11.14
CA ALA A 201 9.34 -12.73 -10.54
C ALA A 201 8.99 -13.90 -9.60
N ALA A 202 7.89 -13.84 -8.86
CA ALA A 202 7.44 -14.97 -8.05
C ALA A 202 7.08 -16.18 -8.91
N TYR A 203 6.15 -16.04 -9.85
CA TYR A 203 5.65 -17.18 -10.61
C TYR A 203 6.69 -17.77 -11.56
N LEU A 204 7.45 -16.92 -12.25
CA LEU A 204 8.55 -17.38 -13.11
C LEU A 204 9.65 -18.05 -12.28
N GLY A 205 9.93 -17.51 -11.07
CA GLY A 205 10.83 -18.11 -10.11
C GLY A 205 10.37 -19.48 -9.61
N ALA A 206 9.09 -19.62 -9.28
CA ALA A 206 8.48 -20.87 -8.84
C ALA A 206 8.66 -21.96 -9.91
N ARG A 207 8.34 -21.62 -11.16
CA ARG A 207 8.51 -22.52 -12.31
C ARG A 207 9.96 -22.92 -12.54
N ALA A 208 10.92 -22.04 -12.23
CA ALA A 208 12.35 -22.31 -12.31
C ALA A 208 12.92 -23.01 -11.06
N GLY A 209 12.12 -23.24 -10.00
CA GLY A 209 12.57 -23.83 -8.75
C GLY A 209 13.37 -22.88 -7.84
N HIS A 210 13.26 -21.57 -8.02
CA HIS A 210 13.87 -20.58 -7.13
C HIS A 210 13.03 -20.37 -5.87
N VAL A 211 13.70 -20.10 -4.75
CA VAL A 211 13.04 -19.93 -3.44
C VAL A 211 12.76 -18.46 -3.14
N THR A 212 13.62 -17.56 -3.60
CA THR A 212 13.53 -16.12 -3.31
C THR A 212 13.43 -15.28 -4.58
N ILE A 213 12.83 -14.10 -4.48
CA ILE A 213 12.73 -13.14 -5.57
C ILE A 213 14.12 -12.69 -6.03
N ALA A 214 15.04 -12.46 -5.09
CA ALA A 214 16.43 -12.11 -5.39
C ALA A 214 17.15 -13.19 -6.21
N GLN A 215 16.94 -14.48 -5.90
CA GLN A 215 17.45 -15.59 -6.71
C GLN A 215 16.86 -15.57 -8.12
N THR A 216 15.55 -15.36 -8.25
CA THR A 216 14.90 -15.27 -9.56
C THR A 216 15.49 -14.17 -10.43
N LEU A 217 15.70 -12.99 -9.85
CA LEU A 217 16.25 -11.84 -10.57
C LEU A 217 17.77 -11.93 -10.79
N ALA A 218 18.45 -12.88 -10.14
CA ALA A 218 19.86 -13.18 -10.38
C ALA A 218 20.05 -14.14 -11.58
N ASP A 219 19.03 -14.88 -12.00
CA ASP A 219 19.03 -15.65 -13.24
C ASP A 219 18.72 -14.74 -14.44
N PRO A 220 19.67 -14.49 -15.37
CA PRO A 220 19.46 -13.56 -16.48
C PRO A 220 18.33 -13.97 -17.42
N ALA A 221 18.08 -15.27 -17.60
CA ALA A 221 17.03 -15.75 -18.49
C ALA A 221 15.63 -15.54 -17.90
N ILE A 222 15.50 -15.64 -16.57
CA ILE A 222 14.24 -15.37 -15.89
C ILE A 222 14.03 -13.87 -15.67
N ALA A 223 15.09 -13.13 -15.30
CA ALA A 223 15.06 -11.68 -15.19
C ALA A 223 14.62 -11.02 -16.52
N GLY A 224 15.11 -11.52 -17.66
CA GLY A 224 14.68 -11.05 -18.98
C GLY A 224 13.18 -11.20 -19.25
N GLN A 225 12.55 -12.28 -18.75
CA GLN A 225 11.10 -12.47 -18.86
C GLN A 225 10.31 -11.51 -17.95
N VAL A 226 10.80 -11.25 -16.74
CA VAL A 226 10.21 -10.24 -15.83
C VAL A 226 10.29 -8.85 -16.46
N ILE A 227 11.46 -8.48 -16.99
CA ILE A 227 11.69 -7.20 -17.66
C ILE A 227 10.77 -7.05 -18.87
N ALA A 228 10.61 -8.08 -19.71
CA ALA A 228 9.71 -8.04 -20.86
C ALA A 228 8.26 -7.72 -20.45
N ALA A 229 7.75 -8.33 -19.38
CA ALA A 229 6.42 -8.02 -18.87
C ALA A 229 6.31 -6.55 -18.38
N LEU A 230 7.36 -6.03 -17.73
CA LEU A 230 7.41 -4.65 -17.25
C LEU A 230 7.57 -3.62 -18.37
N GLU A 231 8.25 -3.96 -19.46
CA GLU A 231 8.36 -3.10 -20.64
C GLU A 231 7.02 -2.99 -21.37
N GLU A 232 6.26 -4.08 -21.47
CA GLU A 232 4.91 -4.09 -22.03
C GLU A 232 3.96 -3.21 -21.20
N THR A 233 4.00 -3.32 -19.88
CA THR A 233 3.19 -2.43 -19.03
C THR A 233 3.66 -0.98 -19.04
N SER A 234 4.97 -0.73 -19.17
CA SER A 234 5.49 0.64 -19.31
C SER A 234 5.03 1.28 -20.61
N ALA A 235 5.01 0.54 -21.72
CA ALA A 235 4.48 1.04 -22.99
C ALA A 235 3.00 1.42 -22.88
N LEU A 236 2.20 0.63 -22.16
CA LEU A 236 0.80 0.94 -21.87
C LEU A 236 0.68 2.23 -21.03
N LEU A 237 1.48 2.37 -19.98
CA LEU A 237 1.47 3.55 -19.10
C LEU A 237 1.84 4.83 -19.87
N THR A 238 2.85 4.80 -20.73
CA THR A 238 3.19 5.93 -21.62
C THR A 238 2.03 6.29 -22.54
N ALA A 239 1.38 5.30 -23.15
CA ALA A 239 0.28 5.57 -24.08
C ALA A 239 -1.00 6.05 -23.37
N LYS A 240 -1.23 5.64 -22.12
CA LYS A 240 -2.46 5.91 -21.37
C LYS A 240 -2.38 7.21 -20.56
N HIS A 241 -1.25 7.46 -19.92
CA HIS A 241 -1.05 8.55 -18.96
C HIS A 241 0.01 9.56 -19.41
N GLU A 242 0.54 9.42 -20.63
CA GLU A 242 1.57 10.29 -21.19
C GLU A 242 2.86 10.33 -20.34
N LEU A 243 3.11 9.28 -19.55
CA LEU A 243 4.28 9.19 -18.69
C LEU A 243 5.57 9.05 -19.54
N PRO A 244 6.62 9.82 -19.24
CA PRO A 244 7.87 9.77 -19.99
C PRO A 244 8.52 8.39 -19.97
N VAL A 245 9.01 7.93 -21.13
CA VAL A 245 9.63 6.61 -21.29
C VAL A 245 10.86 6.45 -20.38
N GLU A 246 11.69 7.50 -20.26
CA GLU A 246 12.86 7.48 -19.38
C GLU A 246 12.47 7.40 -17.90
N GLU A 247 11.44 8.14 -17.46
CA GLU A 247 10.95 8.07 -16.08
C GLU A 247 10.47 6.65 -15.74
N LEU A 248 9.72 6.01 -16.63
CA LEU A 248 9.29 4.62 -16.44
C LEU A 248 10.48 3.65 -16.45
N ALA A 249 11.52 3.90 -17.26
CA ALA A 249 12.73 3.08 -17.26
C ALA A 249 13.50 3.17 -15.93
N ASP A 250 13.68 4.37 -15.41
CA ASP A 250 14.31 4.61 -14.11
C ASP A 250 13.48 4.03 -12.97
N TYR A 251 12.14 4.15 -13.06
CA TYR A 251 11.24 3.53 -12.10
C TYR A 251 11.38 2.00 -12.14
N ARG A 252 11.30 1.35 -13.31
CA ARG A 252 11.54 -0.10 -13.45
C ARG A 252 12.88 -0.53 -12.86
N ALA A 253 13.97 0.18 -13.18
CA ALA A 253 15.30 -0.13 -12.66
C ALA A 253 15.36 -0.02 -11.13
N THR A 254 14.70 0.99 -10.57
CA THR A 254 14.55 1.15 -9.11
C THR A 254 13.77 -0.01 -8.51
N ILE A 255 12.63 -0.38 -9.10
CA ILE A 255 11.79 -1.49 -8.63
C ILE A 255 12.55 -2.82 -8.66
N LEU A 256 13.27 -3.13 -9.74
CA LEU A 256 14.05 -4.36 -9.84
C LEU A 256 15.19 -4.41 -8.80
N ARG A 257 15.85 -3.27 -8.53
CA ARG A 257 16.83 -3.18 -7.42
C ARG A 257 16.19 -3.41 -6.06
N ARG A 258 15.00 -2.85 -5.81
CA ARG A 258 14.24 -3.05 -4.55
C ARG A 258 13.97 -4.54 -4.31
N PHE A 259 13.58 -5.28 -5.34
CA PHE A 259 13.32 -6.72 -5.26
C PHE A 259 14.58 -7.57 -5.00
N GLN A 260 15.76 -7.06 -5.34
CA GLN A 260 17.05 -7.72 -5.13
C GLN A 260 17.68 -7.37 -3.77
N ASN A 261 17.02 -6.56 -2.93
CA ASN A 261 17.58 -6.13 -1.65
C ASN A 261 17.86 -7.34 -0.73
N PRO A 262 19.13 -7.67 -0.44
CA PRO A 262 19.47 -8.86 0.33
C PRO A 262 19.06 -8.77 1.80
N ALA A 263 18.80 -7.56 2.31
CA ALA A 263 18.34 -7.35 3.68
C ALA A 263 16.83 -7.59 3.85
N LEU A 264 16.09 -7.71 2.74
CA LEU A 264 14.65 -7.95 2.71
C LEU A 264 14.34 -9.23 1.92
N PRO A 265 14.79 -10.41 2.40
CA PRO A 265 14.60 -11.66 1.67
C PRO A 265 13.11 -11.95 1.51
N ASP A 266 12.64 -11.86 0.26
CA ASP A 266 11.27 -12.20 -0.09
C ASP A 266 11.19 -13.54 -0.81
N THR A 267 10.24 -14.37 -0.41
CA THR A 267 10.10 -15.74 -0.95
C THR A 267 9.10 -15.77 -2.08
N VAL A 268 9.38 -16.64 -3.05
CA VAL A 268 8.48 -16.91 -4.17
C VAL A 268 7.10 -17.34 -3.68
N GLY A 269 7.00 -18.20 -2.65
CA GLY A 269 5.72 -18.63 -2.08
C GLY A 269 4.92 -17.47 -1.48
N ARG A 270 5.56 -16.66 -0.62
CA ARG A 270 4.90 -15.50 0.01
C ARG A 270 4.41 -14.48 -1.03
N VAL A 271 5.24 -14.19 -2.03
CA VAL A 271 4.91 -13.23 -3.09
C VAL A 271 3.95 -13.83 -4.10
N GLY A 272 3.94 -15.15 -4.30
CA GLY A 272 3.08 -15.88 -5.21
C GLY A 272 1.65 -16.05 -4.72
N ARG A 273 1.43 -16.14 -3.40
CA ARG A 273 0.10 -16.39 -2.77
C ARG A 273 -1.08 -15.61 -3.36
N GLN A 274 -2.27 -16.19 -3.30
CA GLN A 274 -3.53 -15.64 -3.83
C GLN A 274 -3.52 -15.44 -5.36
N PRO A 275 -3.22 -16.48 -6.16
CA PRO A 275 -3.13 -16.36 -7.61
C PRO A 275 -4.46 -15.99 -8.26
N LEU A 276 -5.60 -16.48 -7.77
CA LEU A 276 -6.93 -16.13 -8.30
C LEU A 276 -7.19 -14.62 -8.23
N ARG A 277 -6.87 -13.97 -7.10
CA ARG A 277 -6.99 -12.52 -6.98
C ARG A 277 -6.08 -11.80 -7.98
N LYS A 278 -4.82 -12.23 -8.12
CA LYS A 278 -3.83 -11.58 -9.00
C LYS A 278 -4.07 -11.80 -10.48
N LEU A 279 -4.76 -12.89 -10.84
CA LEU A 279 -5.21 -13.20 -12.18
C LEU A 279 -6.62 -12.64 -12.48
N SER A 280 -7.22 -11.88 -11.55
CA SER A 280 -8.54 -11.29 -11.78
C SER A 280 -8.50 -10.16 -12.84
N ARG A 281 -9.67 -9.89 -13.44
CA ARG A 281 -9.84 -9.04 -14.64
C ARG A 281 -9.20 -7.65 -14.55
N HIS A 282 -9.21 -7.03 -13.38
CA HIS A 282 -8.77 -5.64 -13.19
C HIS A 282 -7.46 -5.54 -12.38
N GLU A 283 -6.70 -6.62 -12.33
CA GLU A 283 -5.44 -6.70 -11.58
C GLU A 283 -4.21 -6.68 -12.51
N ARG A 284 -3.03 -6.84 -11.92
CA ARG A 284 -1.66 -6.63 -12.39
C ARG A 284 -1.25 -7.41 -13.65
N PHE A 285 -2.05 -8.35 -14.12
CA PHE A 285 -1.77 -9.12 -15.34
C PHE A 285 -2.85 -8.96 -16.39
N ILE A 286 -4.08 -9.39 -16.07
CA ILE A 286 -5.16 -9.44 -17.07
C ILE A 286 -5.63 -8.05 -17.47
N GLY A 287 -5.71 -7.11 -16.52
CA GLY A 287 -6.05 -5.71 -16.80
C GLY A 287 -5.13 -5.06 -17.83
N PRO A 288 -3.81 -4.95 -17.55
CA PRO A 288 -2.89 -4.34 -18.48
C PRO A 288 -2.76 -5.12 -19.80
N ALA A 289 -2.83 -6.47 -19.77
CA ALA A 289 -2.77 -7.25 -20.99
C ALA A 289 -3.98 -6.99 -21.90
N ALA A 290 -5.20 -6.91 -21.34
CA ALA A 290 -6.40 -6.61 -22.12
C ALA A 290 -6.31 -5.20 -22.75
N GLU A 291 -5.94 -4.20 -21.95
CA GLU A 291 -5.82 -2.81 -22.43
C GLU A 291 -4.73 -2.63 -23.50
N ALA A 292 -3.59 -3.31 -23.33
CA ALA A 292 -2.50 -3.31 -24.30
C ALA A 292 -2.91 -4.00 -25.61
N ALA A 293 -3.59 -5.16 -25.53
CA ALA A 293 -4.08 -5.88 -26.70
C ALA A 293 -5.11 -5.07 -27.50
N GLU A 294 -6.03 -4.36 -26.83
CA GLU A 294 -7.00 -3.46 -27.47
C GLU A 294 -6.32 -2.30 -28.24
N ARG A 295 -5.09 -1.94 -27.86
CA ARG A 295 -4.25 -0.93 -28.51
C ARG A 295 -3.29 -1.52 -29.55
N GLY A 296 -3.37 -2.82 -29.83
CA GLY A 296 -2.48 -3.51 -30.76
C GLY A 296 -1.03 -3.62 -30.27
N MET A 297 -0.81 -3.53 -28.95
CA MET A 297 0.51 -3.64 -28.31
C MET A 297 0.85 -5.10 -28.00
N SER A 298 2.15 -5.38 -27.80
CA SER A 298 2.62 -6.70 -27.35
C SER A 298 2.15 -6.99 -25.92
N VAL A 299 1.80 -8.24 -25.67
CA VAL A 299 1.41 -8.78 -24.36
C VAL A 299 2.06 -10.12 -24.05
N SER A 300 3.08 -10.48 -24.82
CA SER A 300 3.77 -11.77 -24.74
C SER A 300 4.45 -12.01 -23.40
N GLY A 301 5.08 -10.99 -22.82
CA GLY A 301 5.73 -11.05 -21.51
C GLY A 301 4.71 -11.21 -20.39
N LEU A 302 3.62 -10.44 -20.43
CA LEU A 302 2.49 -10.59 -19.51
C LEU A 302 1.87 -11.99 -19.59
N LEU A 303 1.64 -12.53 -20.79
CA LEU A 303 1.10 -13.87 -20.96
C LEU A 303 2.07 -14.97 -20.51
N ALA A 304 3.39 -14.77 -20.64
CA ALA A 304 4.38 -15.70 -20.11
C ALA A 304 4.34 -15.77 -18.58
N ALA A 305 4.18 -14.63 -17.91
CA ALA A 305 3.99 -14.55 -16.46
C ALA A 305 2.65 -15.16 -16.02
N VAL A 306 1.57 -14.94 -16.76
CA VAL A 306 0.26 -15.59 -16.54
C VAL A 306 0.38 -17.10 -16.67
N GLY A 307 1.07 -17.60 -17.70
CA GLY A 307 1.32 -19.04 -17.86
C GLY A 307 2.02 -19.64 -16.64
N ALA A 308 3.07 -18.99 -16.14
CA ALA A 308 3.75 -19.41 -14.92
C ALA A 308 2.84 -19.33 -13.68
N ALA A 309 1.93 -18.35 -13.61
CA ALA A 309 0.97 -18.23 -12.51
C ALA A 309 -0.07 -19.36 -12.50
N LEU A 310 -0.47 -19.86 -13.68
CA LEU A 310 -1.37 -21.01 -13.81
C LEU A 310 -0.71 -22.32 -13.38
N GLU A 311 0.62 -22.41 -13.54
CA GLU A 311 1.43 -23.54 -13.08
C GLU A 311 1.77 -23.46 -11.57
N PHE A 312 1.46 -22.35 -10.90
CA PHE A 312 1.80 -22.14 -9.49
C PHE A 312 0.97 -23.04 -8.57
N ASP A 313 1.66 -23.93 -7.86
CA ASP A 313 1.09 -24.88 -6.91
C ASP A 313 1.77 -24.72 -5.54
N ASP A 314 1.04 -24.13 -4.60
CA ASP A 314 1.42 -23.98 -3.20
C ASP A 314 0.36 -24.68 -2.34
N PRO A 315 0.72 -25.78 -1.63
CA PRO A 315 -0.22 -26.54 -0.81
C PRO A 315 -0.76 -25.74 0.38
N ASP A 316 -0.05 -24.70 0.82
CA ASP A 316 -0.42 -23.88 1.96
C ASP A 316 -1.28 -22.65 1.56
N ASP A 317 -1.51 -22.43 0.26
CA ASP A 317 -2.36 -21.34 -0.26
C ASP A 317 -3.70 -21.87 -0.82
N PRO A 318 -4.83 -21.61 -0.13
CA PRO A 318 -6.15 -22.05 -0.58
C PRO A 318 -6.51 -21.62 -2.02
N GLN A 319 -6.10 -20.41 -2.45
CA GLN A 319 -6.39 -19.94 -3.81
C GLN A 319 -5.53 -20.65 -4.86
N SER A 320 -4.31 -21.06 -4.52
CA SER A 320 -3.49 -21.89 -5.41
C SER A 320 -4.13 -23.26 -5.57
N GLN A 321 -4.57 -23.89 -4.48
CA GLN A 321 -5.27 -25.19 -4.54
C GLN A 321 -6.59 -25.11 -5.32
N GLU A 322 -7.37 -24.05 -5.15
CA GLU A 322 -8.58 -23.81 -5.93
C GLU A 322 -8.28 -23.62 -7.43
N LEU A 323 -7.23 -22.85 -7.77
CA LEU A 323 -6.80 -22.67 -9.16
C LEU A 323 -6.42 -24.02 -9.80
N GLN A 324 -5.64 -24.86 -9.11
CA GLN A 324 -5.25 -26.17 -9.62
C GLN A 324 -6.45 -27.13 -9.80
N GLN A 325 -7.51 -26.98 -9.02
CA GLN A 325 -8.75 -27.72 -9.22
C GLN A 325 -9.53 -27.24 -10.44
N LEU A 326 -9.59 -25.93 -10.69
CA LEU A 326 -10.29 -25.35 -11.84
C LEU A 326 -9.62 -25.67 -13.19
N LEU A 327 -8.31 -25.96 -13.20
CA LEU A 327 -7.55 -26.29 -14.41
C LEU A 327 -7.62 -27.77 -14.82
N ARG A 328 -8.09 -28.66 -13.94
CA ARG A 328 -8.23 -30.10 -14.19
C ARG A 328 -9.57 -30.44 -14.86
#